data_AF-A0A383V553-F1
#
_entry.id   AF-A0A383V553-F1
#
_cell.length_a   1.000
_cell.length_b   1.000
_cell.length_c   1.000
_cell.angle_alpha   90.00
_cell.angle_beta   90.00
_cell.angle_gamma   90.00
#
_symmetry.space_group_name_H-M   'P 1'
#
loop_
_entity.id
_entity.type
_entity.pdbx_description
1 polymer ?
#
loop_
_entity_poly.entity_id
_entity_poly.type
_entity_poly.pdbx_seq_one_letter_code
_entity_poly.pdbx_strand_id
1 'polypeptide(L)'
;MAFKVTPTYSTKLKARLKWQAVIKDAQKHLSLNFCQSELSPGKLQVLATLIDKTFLNGSFAKACKPKYAVQERLSGNVTNLSETAVLNAVAGFEPDSNTLIFFKKGWQRKPSLRRPVQADGVYCLSKLEWLVHALGHEMVHCIVHNACPKAREYDAYKTDNGHGPIFMRLNKHIFGHSSSQYKAGWSRLGQLQVQWDTSSWEAGSSSSSSSSSNEEEQQGP
;
A
#
# COMPACT_ATOMS: atom_id res chain seq x y z
N MET A 1 -11.63 -15.21 44.33
CA MET A 1 -11.66 -15.42 42.87
C MET A 1 -10.32 -15.01 42.29
N ALA A 2 -9.53 -15.95 41.77
CA ALA A 2 -8.32 -15.61 41.04
C ALA A 2 -8.71 -15.18 39.62
N PHE A 3 -8.51 -13.91 39.27
CA PHE A 3 -8.65 -13.47 37.90
C PHE A 3 -7.56 -14.17 37.07
N LYS A 4 -7.98 -15.11 36.22
CA LYS A 4 -7.12 -15.64 35.15
C LYS A 4 -6.86 -14.47 34.20
N VAL A 5 -5.80 -13.72 34.45
CA VAL A 5 -5.21 -12.84 33.45
C VAL A 5 -4.52 -13.78 32.46
N THR A 6 -5.30 -14.27 31.49
CA THR A 6 -4.72 -14.89 30.30
C THR A 6 -3.73 -13.84 29.76
N PRO A 7 -2.43 -14.14 29.61
CA PRO A 7 -1.51 -13.18 29.06
C PRO A 7 -2.09 -12.71 27.74
N THR A 8 -2.15 -11.41 27.51
CA THR A 8 -2.43 -10.83 26.20
C THR A 8 -1.30 -11.27 25.27
N TYR A 9 -1.37 -12.52 24.78
CA TYR A 9 -0.66 -12.95 23.58
C TYR A 9 -1.12 -11.99 22.49
N SER A 10 -0.32 -10.93 22.31
CA SER A 10 -0.79 -9.68 21.73
C SER A 10 -1.37 -9.92 20.34
N THR A 11 -2.37 -9.14 19.96
CA THR A 11 -2.91 -9.11 18.59
C THR A 11 -1.81 -9.09 17.53
N LYS A 12 -0.67 -8.45 17.83
CA LYS A 12 0.55 -8.47 17.01
C LYS A 12 1.16 -9.86 16.82
N LEU A 13 1.26 -10.68 17.87
CA LEU A 13 1.79 -12.04 17.76
C LEU A 13 0.86 -12.92 16.92
N LYS A 14 -0.47 -12.82 17.12
CA LYS A 14 -1.45 -13.53 16.28
C LYS A 14 -1.33 -13.13 14.81
N ALA A 15 -1.20 -11.84 14.53
CA ALA A 15 -0.98 -11.34 13.17
C ALA A 15 0.34 -11.86 12.57
N ARG A 16 1.43 -11.90 13.34
CA ARG A 16 2.72 -12.46 12.89
C ARG A 16 2.63 -13.94 12.53
N LEU A 17 1.94 -14.75 13.34
CA LEU A 17 1.73 -16.17 13.04
C LEU A 17 0.89 -16.36 11.77
N LYS A 18 -0.16 -15.55 11.58
CA LYS A 18 -0.95 -15.53 10.35
C LYS A 18 -0.10 -15.16 9.13
N TRP A 19 0.73 -14.12 9.23
CA TRP A 19 1.64 -13.73 8.16
C TRP A 19 2.65 -14.84 7.82
N GLN A 20 3.22 -15.50 8.82
CA GLN A 20 4.10 -16.66 8.58
C GLN A 20 3.38 -17.79 7.85
N ALA A 21 2.11 -18.07 8.17
CA ALA A 21 1.30 -19.04 7.45
C ALA A 21 1.08 -18.63 5.98
N VAL A 22 0.71 -17.36 5.74
CA VAL A 22 0.58 -16.80 4.38
C VAL A 22 1.88 -16.94 3.60
N ILE A 23 3.02 -16.56 4.18
CA ILE A 23 4.34 -16.62 3.52
C ILE A 23 4.69 -18.08 3.18
N LYS A 24 4.47 -19.01 4.12
CA LYS A 24 4.74 -20.44 3.91
C LYS A 24 3.92 -21.00 2.74
N ASP A 25 2.64 -20.63 2.63
CA ASP A 25 1.82 -21.07 1.50
C ASP A 25 2.16 -20.33 0.20
N ALA A 26 2.50 -19.05 0.28
CA ALA A 26 2.92 -18.25 -0.87
C ALA A 26 4.21 -18.80 -1.53
N GLN A 27 5.12 -19.39 -0.76
CA GLN A 27 6.34 -20.02 -1.26
C GLN A 27 6.09 -21.15 -2.28
N LYS A 28 4.89 -21.74 -2.28
CA LYS A 28 4.48 -22.76 -3.26
C LYS A 28 4.26 -22.17 -4.65
N HIS A 29 4.09 -20.85 -4.76
CA HIS A 29 3.72 -20.15 -5.99
C HIS A 29 4.80 -19.16 -6.45
N LEU A 30 5.63 -18.68 -5.53
CA LEU A 30 6.66 -17.70 -5.81
C LEU A 30 7.85 -17.89 -4.87
N SER A 31 9.07 -17.87 -5.42
CA SER A 31 10.27 -18.04 -4.61
C SER A 31 10.47 -16.88 -3.63
N LEU A 32 11.16 -17.13 -2.50
CA LEU A 32 11.47 -16.10 -1.49
C LEU A 32 12.11 -14.83 -2.08
N ASN A 33 12.94 -14.99 -3.11
CA ASN A 33 13.71 -13.92 -3.73
C ASN A 33 13.49 -13.89 -5.24
N PHE A 34 12.22 -13.94 -5.65
CA PHE A 34 11.81 -13.99 -7.05
C PHE A 34 12.44 -12.93 -7.95
N CYS A 35 12.53 -13.27 -9.24
CA CYS A 35 12.82 -12.37 -10.34
C CYS A 35 11.56 -11.58 -10.72
N GLN A 36 11.70 -10.33 -11.16
CA GLN A 36 10.55 -9.47 -11.48
C GLN A 36 9.71 -10.02 -12.64
N SER A 37 10.34 -10.78 -13.53
CA SER A 37 9.67 -11.52 -14.62
C SER A 37 8.72 -12.60 -14.11
N GLU A 38 8.89 -13.07 -12.87
CA GLU A 38 7.98 -14.02 -12.26
C GLU A 38 6.69 -13.39 -11.77
N LEU A 39 6.59 -12.06 -11.68
CA LEU A 39 5.36 -11.38 -11.28
C LEU A 39 4.36 -11.36 -12.44
N SER A 40 3.13 -11.81 -12.15
CA SER A 40 2.01 -11.76 -13.08
C SER A 40 0.71 -11.46 -12.32
N PRO A 41 -0.32 -10.90 -12.99
CA PRO A 41 -1.63 -10.68 -12.38
C PRO A 41 -2.20 -11.92 -11.69
N GLY A 42 -2.09 -13.09 -12.33
CA GLY A 42 -2.58 -14.35 -11.76
C GLY A 42 -1.86 -14.75 -10.47
N LYS A 43 -0.53 -14.54 -10.38
CA LYS A 43 0.22 -14.79 -9.14
C LYS A 43 -0.17 -13.81 -8.04
N LEU A 44 -0.35 -12.53 -8.37
CA LEU A 44 -0.82 -11.54 -7.40
C LEU A 44 -2.21 -11.89 -6.85
N GLN A 45 -3.12 -12.34 -7.71
CA GLN A 45 -4.45 -12.80 -7.31
C GLN A 45 -4.37 -14.01 -6.36
N VAL A 46 -3.51 -14.98 -6.65
CA VAL A 46 -3.28 -16.13 -5.76
C VAL A 46 -2.79 -15.66 -4.38
N LEU A 47 -1.78 -14.77 -4.35
CA LEU A 47 -1.26 -14.24 -3.09
C LEU A 47 -2.32 -13.44 -2.31
N ALA A 48 -3.12 -12.61 -2.98
CA ALA A 48 -4.20 -11.87 -2.35
C ALA A 48 -5.27 -12.81 -1.78
N THR A 49 -5.55 -13.92 -2.47
CA THR A 49 -6.49 -14.95 -2.00
C THR A 49 -5.97 -15.64 -0.74
N LEU A 50 -4.66 -15.88 -0.61
CA LEU A 50 -4.06 -16.42 0.61
C LEU A 50 -4.20 -15.46 1.79
N ILE A 51 -3.95 -14.16 1.55
CA ILE A 51 -4.12 -13.10 2.56
C ILE A 51 -5.60 -13.01 2.97
N ASP A 52 -6.51 -12.91 2.00
CA ASP A 52 -7.95 -12.84 2.22
C ASP A 52 -8.47 -14.04 3.03
N LYS A 53 -8.11 -15.27 2.63
CA LYS A 53 -8.49 -16.48 3.36
C LYS A 53 -8.01 -16.46 4.83
N THR A 54 -6.80 -15.97 5.07
CA THR A 54 -6.16 -16.04 6.41
C THR A 54 -6.61 -14.92 7.35
N PHE A 55 -6.79 -13.71 6.80
CA PHE A 55 -7.09 -12.51 7.59
C PHE A 55 -8.57 -12.14 7.56
N LEU A 56 -9.25 -12.38 6.44
CA LEU A 56 -10.57 -11.84 6.13
C LEU A 56 -11.60 -12.94 5.80
N ASN A 57 -11.23 -14.22 5.93
CA ASN A 57 -12.06 -15.40 5.65
C ASN A 57 -12.70 -15.42 4.25
N GLY A 58 -12.02 -14.87 3.23
CA GLY A 58 -12.54 -14.85 1.86
C GLY A 58 -13.58 -13.74 1.60
N SER A 59 -13.73 -12.78 2.51
CA SER A 59 -14.70 -11.69 2.36
C SER A 59 -14.21 -10.59 1.41
N PHE A 60 -12.89 -10.41 1.29
CA PHE A 60 -12.34 -9.33 0.46
C PHE A 60 -12.64 -9.54 -1.02
N ALA A 61 -12.40 -10.74 -1.56
CA ALA A 61 -12.69 -11.04 -2.97
C ALA A 61 -14.19 -10.86 -3.30
N LYS A 62 -15.08 -11.20 -2.36
CA LYS A 62 -16.53 -11.08 -2.52
C LYS A 62 -17.00 -9.62 -2.50
N ALA A 63 -16.49 -8.85 -1.54
CA ALA A 63 -16.93 -7.48 -1.31
C ALA A 63 -16.28 -6.48 -2.28
N CYS A 64 -14.98 -6.63 -2.53
CA CYS A 64 -14.21 -5.63 -3.26
C CYS A 64 -14.01 -5.99 -4.74
N LYS A 65 -14.06 -7.27 -5.13
CA LYS A 65 -13.87 -7.74 -6.52
C LYS A 65 -12.70 -7.05 -7.27
N PRO A 66 -11.49 -6.98 -6.68
CA PRO A 66 -10.39 -6.23 -7.27
C PRO A 66 -9.86 -6.88 -8.55
N LYS A 67 -9.29 -6.05 -9.42
CA LYS A 67 -8.43 -6.49 -10.52
C LYS A 67 -6.97 -6.46 -10.08
N TYR A 68 -6.12 -7.14 -10.85
CA TYR A 68 -4.68 -7.20 -10.58
C TYR A 68 -3.90 -6.83 -11.83
N ALA A 69 -2.86 -6.04 -11.68
CA ALA A 69 -1.98 -5.65 -12.76
C ALA A 69 -0.51 -5.67 -12.34
N VAL A 70 0.36 -5.92 -13.31
CA VAL A 70 1.80 -5.76 -13.17
C VAL A 70 2.25 -4.76 -14.22
N GLN A 71 2.88 -3.67 -13.80
CA GLN A 71 3.34 -2.60 -14.68
C GLN A 71 4.87 -2.46 -14.61
N GLU A 72 5.48 -2.02 -15.70
CA GLU A 72 6.93 -1.79 -15.75
C GLU A 72 7.33 -0.52 -14.98
N ARG A 73 6.50 0.51 -15.01
CA ARG A 73 6.69 1.81 -14.35
C ARG A 73 5.34 2.33 -13.89
N LEU A 74 5.33 3.29 -12.97
CA LEU A 74 4.17 4.18 -12.81
C LEU A 74 3.90 4.85 -14.16
N SER A 75 2.72 4.63 -14.73
CA SER A 75 2.25 5.35 -15.90
C SER A 75 1.51 6.61 -15.45
N GLY A 76 2.13 7.77 -15.63
CA GLY A 76 1.54 9.09 -15.39
C GLY A 76 2.57 10.18 -15.65
N ASN A 77 2.13 11.36 -16.10
CA ASN A 77 2.94 12.58 -16.07
C ASN A 77 3.14 12.96 -14.60
N VAL A 78 4.07 12.29 -13.91
CA VAL A 78 4.39 12.60 -12.52
C VAL A 78 5.42 13.71 -12.51
N THR A 79 4.96 14.94 -12.75
CA THR A 79 5.81 16.14 -12.76
C THR A 79 6.31 16.54 -11.37
N ASN A 80 5.78 15.93 -10.29
CA ASN A 80 6.08 16.31 -8.90
C ASN A 80 6.65 15.19 -8.02
N LEU A 81 6.99 14.03 -8.58
CA LEU A 81 7.84 13.06 -7.88
C LEU A 81 9.27 13.19 -8.38
N SER A 82 10.22 13.15 -7.44
CA SER A 82 11.58 12.83 -7.84
C SER A 82 11.55 11.52 -8.62
N GLU A 83 12.24 11.47 -9.76
CA GLU A 83 12.35 10.26 -10.59
C GLU A 83 12.76 9.03 -9.74
N THR A 84 13.50 9.29 -8.67
CA THR A 84 13.87 8.31 -7.64
C THR A 84 12.66 7.72 -6.91
N ALA A 85 11.67 8.49 -6.49
CA ALA A 85 10.45 8.01 -5.82
C ALA A 85 9.52 7.23 -6.76
N VAL A 86 9.40 7.65 -8.03
CA VAL A 86 8.62 6.92 -9.07
C VAL A 86 9.23 5.55 -9.37
N LEU A 87 10.56 5.46 -9.43
CA LEU A 87 11.29 4.21 -9.66
C LEU A 87 11.20 3.24 -8.47
N ASN A 88 10.69 3.72 -7.35
CA ASN A 88 10.79 3.11 -6.05
C ASN A 88 9.44 2.60 -5.50
N ALA A 89 8.30 3.11 -5.98
CA ALA A 89 7.01 2.50 -5.64
C ALA A 89 6.99 1.01 -6.03
N VAL A 90 6.48 0.16 -5.14
CA VAL A 90 6.47 -1.30 -5.33
C VAL A 90 5.08 -1.87 -5.58
N ALA A 91 4.07 -1.18 -5.08
CA ALA A 91 2.66 -1.48 -5.25
C ALA A 91 1.84 -0.18 -5.18
N GLY A 92 0.58 -0.25 -5.62
CA GLY A 92 -0.40 0.81 -5.47
C GLY A 92 -1.81 0.27 -5.73
N PHE A 93 -2.81 1.02 -5.31
CA PHE A 93 -4.22 0.78 -5.62
C PHE A 93 -4.73 1.89 -6.53
N GLU A 94 -5.30 1.53 -7.67
CA GLU A 94 -5.94 2.44 -8.61
C GLU A 94 -7.45 2.48 -8.36
N PRO A 95 -7.98 3.57 -7.77
CA PRO A 95 -9.38 3.71 -7.38
C PRO A 95 -10.36 3.52 -8.55
N ASP A 96 -10.08 4.12 -9.71
CA ASP A 96 -11.06 4.20 -10.81
C ASP A 96 -11.27 2.86 -11.50
N SER A 97 -10.20 2.07 -11.59
CA SER A 97 -10.25 0.73 -12.19
C SER A 97 -10.44 -0.38 -11.15
N ASN A 98 -10.43 -0.03 -9.86
CA ASN A 98 -10.42 -0.94 -8.72
C ASN A 98 -9.34 -2.02 -8.86
N THR A 99 -8.10 -1.59 -9.14
CA THR A 99 -6.98 -2.47 -9.50
C THR A 99 -5.85 -2.37 -8.49
N LEU A 100 -5.37 -3.51 -8.00
CA LEU A 100 -4.09 -3.60 -7.28
C LEU A 100 -2.96 -3.72 -8.30
N ILE A 101 -2.06 -2.75 -8.32
CA ILE A 101 -0.96 -2.63 -9.28
C ILE A 101 0.36 -2.92 -8.57
N PHE A 102 1.23 -3.70 -9.22
CA PHE A 102 2.62 -3.90 -8.78
C PHE A 102 3.60 -3.42 -9.84
N PHE A 103 4.58 -2.64 -9.41
CA PHE A 103 5.56 -2.03 -10.30
C PHE A 103 6.84 -2.86 -10.30
N LYS A 104 7.17 -3.51 -11.42
CA LYS A 104 8.32 -4.42 -11.53
C LYS A 104 9.63 -3.77 -11.10
N LYS A 105 9.87 -2.51 -11.47
CA LYS A 105 11.11 -1.80 -11.13
C LYS A 105 11.35 -1.65 -9.62
N GLY A 106 10.29 -1.54 -8.82
CA GLY A 106 10.41 -1.45 -7.36
C GLY A 106 11.00 -2.70 -6.70
N TRP A 107 10.98 -3.84 -7.40
CA TRP A 107 11.41 -5.15 -6.87
C TRP A 107 12.87 -5.51 -7.21
N GLN A 108 13.70 -4.53 -7.58
CA GLN A 108 15.14 -4.76 -7.84
C GLN A 108 15.93 -5.13 -6.58
N ARG A 109 15.52 -4.60 -5.42
CA ARG A 109 16.23 -4.83 -4.16
C ARG A 109 15.97 -6.24 -3.63
N LYS A 110 17.02 -6.85 -3.05
CA LYS A 110 16.95 -8.16 -2.37
C LYS A 110 17.05 -7.95 -0.85
N PRO A 111 15.94 -8.01 -0.10
CA PRO A 111 15.98 -7.94 1.36
C PRO A 111 16.82 -9.09 1.94
N SER A 112 17.40 -8.86 3.12
CA SER A 112 18.20 -9.85 3.85
C SER A 112 18.39 -9.45 5.32
N LEU A 113 18.93 -10.32 6.16
CA LEU A 113 19.28 -10.01 7.55
C LEU A 113 20.19 -8.76 7.69
N ARG A 114 21.14 -8.57 6.76
CA ARG A 114 22.06 -7.41 6.77
C ARG A 114 21.42 -6.15 6.20
N ARG A 115 20.36 -6.28 5.40
CA ARG A 115 19.69 -5.18 4.69
C ARG A 115 18.17 -5.47 4.62
N PRO A 116 17.46 -5.45 5.75
CA PRO A 116 16.04 -5.71 5.76
C PRO A 116 15.28 -4.57 5.08
N VAL A 117 14.07 -4.85 4.63
CA VAL A 117 13.08 -3.82 4.28
C VAL A 117 12.08 -3.79 5.41
N GLN A 118 11.75 -2.62 5.92
CA GLN A 118 10.63 -2.43 6.83
C GLN A 118 9.41 -2.07 5.99
N ALA A 119 8.36 -2.89 6.05
CA ALA A 119 7.06 -2.64 5.43
C ALA A 119 6.02 -2.53 6.55
N ASP A 120 5.40 -1.36 6.73
CA ASP A 120 4.32 -1.16 7.69
C ASP A 120 4.66 -1.56 9.15
N GLY A 121 5.94 -1.39 9.52
CA GLY A 121 6.46 -1.73 10.84
C GLY A 121 6.91 -3.19 10.99
N VAL A 122 6.85 -3.98 9.91
CA VAL A 122 7.33 -5.36 9.83
C VAL A 122 8.66 -5.40 9.09
N TYR A 123 9.66 -6.11 9.64
CA TYR A 123 10.92 -6.34 8.94
C TYR A 123 10.80 -7.54 8.01
N CYS A 124 10.90 -7.29 6.71
CA CYS A 124 10.96 -8.27 5.64
C CYS A 124 12.42 -8.59 5.32
N LEU A 125 12.73 -9.88 5.32
CA LEU A 125 14.04 -10.46 5.04
C LEU A 125 14.12 -11.13 3.66
N SER A 126 13.00 -11.16 2.94
CA SER A 126 12.89 -11.69 1.58
C SER A 126 11.98 -10.81 0.72
N LYS A 127 12.08 -10.92 -0.62
CA LYS A 127 11.16 -10.20 -1.52
C LYS A 127 9.73 -10.69 -1.36
N LEU A 128 9.52 -11.98 -1.12
CA LEU A 128 8.20 -12.54 -0.93
C LEU A 128 7.51 -11.99 0.32
N GLU A 129 8.24 -11.88 1.45
CA GLU A 129 7.73 -11.22 2.66
C GLU A 129 7.31 -9.78 2.35
N TRP A 130 8.16 -9.02 1.69
CA TRP A 130 7.85 -7.64 1.33
C TRP A 130 6.63 -7.56 0.40
N LEU A 131 6.52 -8.46 -0.59
CA LEU A 131 5.40 -8.52 -1.53
C LEU A 131 4.07 -8.79 -0.85
N VAL A 132 3.99 -9.78 0.04
CA VAL A 132 2.72 -10.11 0.71
C VAL A 132 2.28 -9.02 1.67
N HIS A 133 3.23 -8.34 2.33
CA HIS A 133 2.91 -7.18 3.19
C HIS A 133 2.44 -5.97 2.37
N ALA A 134 3.11 -5.68 1.25
CA ALA A 134 2.69 -4.62 0.34
C ALA A 134 1.30 -4.91 -0.25
N LEU A 135 1.02 -6.18 -0.60
CA LEU A 135 -0.30 -6.58 -1.08
C LEU A 135 -1.38 -6.42 -0.01
N GLY A 136 -1.09 -6.82 1.24
CA GLY A 136 -2.00 -6.59 2.37
C GLY A 136 -2.31 -5.10 2.57
N HIS A 137 -1.30 -4.25 2.45
CA HIS A 137 -1.45 -2.79 2.51
C HIS A 137 -2.41 -2.27 1.43
N GLU A 138 -2.19 -2.61 0.15
CA GLU A 138 -3.08 -2.16 -0.93
C GLU A 138 -4.50 -2.74 -0.82
N MET A 139 -4.65 -3.94 -0.24
CA MET A 139 -5.97 -4.49 0.08
C MET A 139 -6.73 -3.61 1.09
N VAL A 140 -6.05 -2.96 2.05
CA VAL A 140 -6.71 -2.01 2.95
C VAL A 140 -7.23 -0.80 2.18
N HIS A 141 -6.43 -0.22 1.28
CA HIS A 141 -6.88 0.88 0.41
C HIS A 141 -8.14 0.49 -0.37
N CYS A 142 -8.14 -0.70 -0.96
CA CYS A 142 -9.28 -1.24 -1.68
C CYS A 142 -10.52 -1.45 -0.78
N ILE A 143 -10.36 -1.99 0.45
CA ILE A 143 -11.45 -2.14 1.42
C ILE A 143 -12.03 -0.79 1.79
N VAL A 144 -11.17 0.17 2.14
CA VAL A 144 -11.53 1.52 2.55
C VAL A 144 -12.29 2.24 1.44
N HIS A 145 -11.83 2.10 0.19
CA HIS A 145 -12.45 2.66 -1.00
C HIS A 145 -13.84 2.09 -1.30
N ASN A 146 -14.03 0.77 -1.13
CA ASN A 146 -15.27 0.07 -1.46
C ASN A 146 -16.30 0.12 -0.32
N ALA A 147 -15.86 0.03 0.94
CA ALA A 147 -16.75 0.01 2.10
C ALA A 147 -17.19 1.42 2.53
N CYS A 148 -16.44 2.45 2.17
CA CYS A 148 -16.69 3.82 2.60
C CYS A 148 -16.65 4.80 1.41
N PRO A 149 -17.56 4.68 0.42
CA PRO A 149 -17.50 5.48 -0.81
C PRO A 149 -17.58 6.99 -0.57
N LYS A 150 -18.44 7.43 0.37
CA LYS A 150 -18.55 8.84 0.79
C LYS A 150 -17.32 9.35 1.52
N ALA A 151 -16.52 8.44 2.07
CA ALA A 151 -15.47 8.81 2.97
C ALA A 151 -14.28 9.49 2.25
N ARG A 152 -14.22 9.36 0.91
CA ARG A 152 -13.32 10.11 0.01
C ARG A 152 -13.55 11.63 0.03
N GLU A 153 -14.73 12.07 0.45
CA GLU A 153 -15.06 13.50 0.56
C GLU A 153 -14.50 14.12 1.85
N TYR A 154 -14.04 13.30 2.81
CA TYR A 154 -13.53 13.76 4.08
C TYR A 154 -12.01 13.85 4.06
N ASP A 155 -11.46 14.94 4.59
CA ASP A 155 -10.00 15.13 4.71
C ASP A 155 -9.32 14.02 5.52
N ALA A 156 -10.06 13.39 6.44
CA ALA A 156 -9.63 12.21 7.17
C ALA A 156 -9.28 11.00 6.28
N TYR A 157 -9.60 11.02 4.98
CA TYR A 157 -9.15 10.04 3.99
C TYR A 157 -7.99 10.54 3.13
N LYS A 158 -7.84 11.86 2.98
CA LYS A 158 -6.86 12.49 2.09
C LYS A 158 -5.50 12.72 2.76
N THR A 159 -5.45 12.73 4.09
CA THR A 159 -4.18 12.86 4.82
C THR A 159 -3.21 11.72 4.49
N ASP A 160 -1.95 12.07 4.20
CA ASP A 160 -0.83 11.14 4.01
C ASP A 160 -1.05 10.10 2.88
N ASN A 161 -1.64 10.50 1.73
CA ASN A 161 -1.85 9.66 0.54
C ASN A 161 -2.81 8.48 0.75
N GLY A 162 -3.99 8.75 1.31
CA GLY A 162 -4.95 7.68 1.57
C GLY A 162 -4.72 6.94 2.90
N HIS A 163 -3.65 7.26 3.65
CA HIS A 163 -3.36 6.69 4.96
C HIS A 163 -4.06 7.41 6.12
N GLY A 164 -5.32 7.76 5.90
CA GLY A 164 -6.19 8.36 6.91
C GLY A 164 -6.37 7.52 8.18
N PRO A 165 -6.97 8.07 9.26
CA PRO A 165 -7.17 7.34 10.51
C PRO A 165 -7.92 6.01 10.36
N ILE A 166 -8.83 5.90 9.40
CA ILE A 166 -9.55 4.65 9.12
C ILE A 166 -8.62 3.61 8.50
N PHE A 167 -7.81 3.99 7.50
CA PHE A 167 -6.76 3.12 6.95
C PHE A 167 -5.84 2.64 8.08
N MET A 168 -5.30 3.55 8.89
CA MET A 168 -4.34 3.22 9.95
C MET A 168 -4.92 2.26 10.98
N ARG A 169 -6.19 2.47 11.38
CA ARG A 169 -6.89 1.57 12.30
C ARG A 169 -7.12 0.19 11.68
N LEU A 170 -7.56 0.11 10.43
CA LEU A 170 -7.79 -1.16 9.74
C LEU A 170 -6.50 -1.92 9.49
N ASN A 171 -5.45 -1.26 8.98
CA ASN A 171 -4.14 -1.88 8.73
C ASN A 171 -3.56 -2.46 10.03
N LYS A 172 -3.68 -1.73 11.14
CA LYS A 172 -3.28 -2.22 12.46
C LYS A 172 -4.16 -3.35 12.98
N HIS A 173 -5.47 -3.25 12.84
CA HIS A 173 -6.42 -4.22 13.39
C HIS A 173 -6.39 -5.56 12.62
N ILE A 174 -6.40 -5.49 11.29
CA ILE A 174 -6.43 -6.66 10.40
C ILE A 174 -5.04 -7.29 10.35
N PHE A 175 -4.01 -6.50 10.02
CA PHE A 175 -2.69 -7.02 9.67
C PHE A 175 -1.63 -6.86 10.77
N GLY A 176 -1.95 -6.19 11.88
CA GLY A 176 -1.01 -5.95 12.98
C GLY A 176 0.08 -4.94 12.65
N HIS A 177 -0.05 -4.23 11.52
CA HIS A 177 0.86 -3.21 11.04
C HIS A 177 0.88 -1.99 11.98
N SER A 178 2.05 -1.43 12.25
CA SER A 178 2.21 -0.30 13.18
C SER A 178 2.57 1.02 12.50
N SER A 179 2.75 1.01 11.18
CA SER A 179 2.93 2.19 10.34
C SER A 179 2.25 1.99 8.98
N SER A 180 2.18 3.05 8.18
CA SER A 180 1.75 3.05 6.76
C SER A 180 2.93 3.18 5.78
N GLN A 181 4.15 3.26 6.30
CA GLN A 181 5.34 3.59 5.49
C GLN A 181 6.26 2.39 5.31
N TYR A 182 6.90 2.35 4.14
CA TYR A 182 8.04 1.49 3.85
C TYR A 182 9.35 2.22 4.20
N LYS A 183 10.38 1.50 4.69
CA LYS A 183 11.73 2.02 5.00
C LYS A 183 12.79 0.96 4.67
N ALA A 184 13.97 1.34 4.17
CA ALA A 184 14.99 0.38 3.74
C ALA A 184 16.28 0.41 4.58
N GLY A 185 16.66 -0.75 5.17
CA GLY A 185 17.96 -0.99 5.79
C GLY A 185 18.16 -0.44 7.21
N TRP A 186 19.15 -0.99 7.92
CA TRP A 186 19.79 -0.35 9.08
C TRP A 186 21.00 0.44 8.57
N SER A 187 21.20 1.67 9.03
CA SER A 187 22.47 2.36 8.82
C SER A 187 23.48 1.97 9.90
N ARG A 188 24.76 1.84 9.53
CA ARG A 188 25.88 1.58 10.46
C ARG A 188 26.15 2.73 11.46
N LEU A 189 25.40 3.83 11.38
CA LEU A 189 25.48 5.00 12.28
C LEU A 189 24.10 5.46 12.76
N GLY A 190 23.07 4.61 12.72
CA GLY A 190 21.73 4.99 13.21
C GLY A 190 20.95 5.99 12.31
N GLN A 191 21.50 6.44 11.19
CA GLN A 191 20.79 7.26 10.19
C GLN A 191 21.03 6.76 8.76
N LEU A 192 19.97 6.22 8.15
CA LEU A 192 19.67 6.25 6.72
C LEU A 192 18.14 6.20 6.60
N GLN A 193 17.50 7.36 6.58
CA GLN A 193 16.12 7.52 6.15
C GLN A 193 16.11 7.64 4.63
N VAL A 194 15.86 6.54 3.93
CA VAL A 194 15.10 6.62 2.68
C VAL A 194 13.67 6.26 3.07
N GLN A 195 12.91 7.29 3.42
CA GLN A 195 11.47 7.21 3.53
C GLN A 195 10.96 7.10 2.10
N TRP A 196 10.17 6.07 1.82
CA TRP A 196 9.50 5.95 0.53
C TRP A 196 8.34 6.91 0.64
N ASP A 197 8.54 8.10 0.10
CA ASP A 197 7.52 9.13 0.12
C ASP A 197 6.50 8.74 -0.95
N THR A 198 5.39 8.15 -0.51
CA THR A 198 4.21 7.94 -1.35
C THR A 198 3.40 9.25 -1.51
N SER A 199 3.91 10.36 -0.96
CA SER A 199 3.40 11.76 -0.78
C SER A 199 2.92 12.56 -1.99
N SER A 200 2.65 11.95 -3.12
CA SER A 200 2.61 12.70 -4.40
C SER A 200 1.50 12.27 -5.34
N TRP A 201 0.46 11.68 -4.79
CA TRP A 201 -0.73 11.31 -5.56
C TRP A 201 -1.77 12.44 -5.59
N GLU A 202 -1.55 13.57 -4.88
CA GLU A 202 -2.44 14.73 -4.91
C GLU A 202 -1.81 15.93 -5.64
N ALA A 203 -2.20 16.11 -6.90
CA ALA A 203 -2.37 17.42 -7.52
C ALA A 203 -3.31 17.29 -8.74
N GLY A 204 -4.53 16.83 -8.48
CA GLY A 204 -5.62 16.88 -9.43
C GLY A 204 -6.79 17.62 -8.79
N SER A 205 -7.03 18.84 -9.27
CA SER A 205 -8.25 19.64 -9.07
C SER A 205 -8.23 20.67 -7.93
N SER A 206 -7.69 21.85 -8.24
CA SER A 206 -8.28 23.12 -7.77
C SER A 206 -7.84 24.29 -8.64
N SER A 207 -8.66 24.68 -9.61
CA SER A 207 -8.90 26.09 -9.91
C SER A 207 -10.23 26.21 -10.66
N SER A 208 -11.28 26.45 -9.89
CA SER A 208 -12.57 26.93 -10.33
C SER A 208 -12.44 28.32 -10.95
N SER A 209 -13.21 28.50 -12.02
CA SER A 209 -13.71 29.74 -12.61
C SER A 209 -13.96 30.88 -11.63
N SER A 210 -13.53 32.08 -12.01
CA SER A 210 -14.12 33.34 -11.56
C SER A 210 -14.55 34.15 -12.79
N SER A 211 -15.86 34.22 -12.99
CA SER A 211 -16.53 35.18 -13.86
C SER A 211 -16.55 36.55 -13.19
N SER A 212 -16.27 37.61 -13.93
CA SER A 212 -16.69 38.97 -13.57
C SER A 212 -16.85 39.81 -14.83
N SER A 213 -18.09 40.21 -15.07
CA SER A 213 -18.57 41.26 -15.96
C SER A 213 -18.01 42.64 -15.60
N ASN A 214 -17.85 43.50 -16.62
CA ASN A 214 -17.99 44.98 -16.66
C ASN A 214 -17.79 45.36 -18.14
N GLU A 215 -18.81 45.75 -18.91
CA GLU A 215 -19.38 47.11 -19.06
C GLU A 215 -18.40 48.20 -19.55
N GLU A 216 -18.82 48.80 -20.69
CA GLU A 216 -18.54 50.14 -21.26
C GLU A 216 -17.10 50.60 -21.54
N GLU A 217 -16.81 51.01 -22.78
CA GLU A 217 -16.88 52.43 -23.19
C GLU A 217 -16.67 52.61 -24.72
N GLN A 218 -17.46 53.52 -25.31
CA GLN A 218 -17.32 54.04 -26.68
C GLN A 218 -16.31 55.19 -26.75
N GLN A 219 -15.99 55.61 -27.99
CA GLN A 219 -15.33 56.86 -28.47
C GLN A 219 -13.80 56.76 -28.60
N GLY A 220 -13.19 56.82 -29.80
CA GLY A 220 -13.08 57.96 -30.73
C GLY A 220 -11.62 58.48 -30.65
N PRO A 221 -10.97 59.04 -31.70
CA PRO A 221 -11.49 59.76 -32.88
C PRO A 221 -11.40 59.02 -34.22
#